data_AF-A0A1E7KJM7-F1
#
_entry.id   AF-A0A1E7KJM7-F1
#
_cell.length_a   1.000
_cell.length_b   1.000
_cell.length_c   1.000
_cell.angle_alpha   90.00
_cell.angle_beta   90.00
_cell.angle_gamma   90.00
#
_symmetry.space_group_name_H-M   'P 1'
#
loop_
_entity.id
_entity.type
_entity.pdbx_description
1 polymer ?
#
loop_
_entity_poly.entity_id
_entity_poly.type
_entity_poly.pdbx_seq_one_letter_code
_entity_poly.pdbx_strand_id
1 'polypeptide(L)'
;MGYAHEYATAIMHRGRIPMEPTDFVPDWADGPRKGKFYPGVERVPLPDGDYPAAASLDDGLRPAGDRPVDDRAAGDRTTGGFDGQFDLAALAGMLRDSYGLTGRRLGVQANTDLSALPHYPLANWSRGSASGGGLYPVTLYWISGASGPLTPGVHHYSARHHALERLLTGDVTGLVRDALGPAAPGADTDQYFVLGVKYWQNAFKYNSFSFHAVSMDVGACLQTWRMWAGARGLAVEPLLWFDEERLARLLGVDSQEEGVFAVVPLRWADQGGPAGSGTSTSPAAPAAPTPTPVRVRPRDSERSRRVLSFEALRAMQTATLGHARARPAAGALRPAAALPPDQGRLVRPLPAARPMDLDVRSALRRRRSSFGRFAAGSPVTAEQLAACLAAADAGALLGGDSGTGHPPHLPHPAGTATPDGPVQLAKLYAFVNHVADVPPGSYEYDPHQPDGPALRQVTPGSPGEFLQRNYFLANYNLEQAGVVLVPTVRTTAVLGAVGERGYRLVNAVVGAIAQAVYTASAALDLGCGVALGFDNVSYVEELGLRGTEEAPLLIMMIGNERPRPADFRFEIV
;
A
#
# COMPACT_ATOMS: atom_id res chain seq x y z
N MET A 1 -21.14 -10.10 16.30
CA MET A 1 -20.14 -9.94 15.22
C MET A 1 -20.74 -9.00 14.19
N GLY A 2 -19.96 -8.08 13.64
CA GLY A 2 -20.41 -7.14 12.60
C GLY A 2 -20.20 -7.67 11.18
N TYR A 3 -20.65 -6.91 10.19
CA TYR A 3 -20.63 -7.30 8.78
C TYR A 3 -19.22 -7.60 8.22
N ALA A 4 -18.17 -6.94 8.72
CA ALA A 4 -16.80 -7.18 8.31
C ALA A 4 -16.31 -8.59 8.66
N HIS A 5 -16.84 -9.22 9.72
CA HIS A 5 -16.56 -10.61 10.04
C HIS A 5 -17.19 -11.57 9.01
N GLU A 6 -18.44 -11.29 8.61
CA GLU A 6 -19.14 -12.05 7.58
C GLU A 6 -18.44 -11.88 6.22
N TYR A 7 -18.08 -10.65 5.86
CA TYR A 7 -17.35 -10.34 4.64
C TYR A 7 -15.97 -11.01 4.62
N ALA A 8 -15.20 -10.96 5.72
CA ALA A 8 -13.92 -11.66 5.84
C ALA A 8 -14.08 -13.17 5.60
N THR A 9 -15.11 -13.77 6.18
CA THR A 9 -15.45 -15.18 5.97
C THR A 9 -15.80 -15.45 4.50
N ALA A 10 -16.67 -14.63 3.89
CA ALA A 10 -17.03 -14.78 2.48
C ALA A 10 -15.80 -14.69 1.56
N ILE A 11 -14.86 -13.80 1.85
CA ILE A 11 -13.60 -13.67 1.10
C ILE A 11 -12.76 -14.95 1.19
N MET A 12 -12.62 -15.53 2.38
CA MET A 12 -11.87 -16.78 2.58
C MET A 12 -12.48 -17.97 1.84
N HIS A 13 -13.81 -17.98 1.66
CA HIS A 13 -14.52 -19.07 0.99
C HIS A 13 -14.82 -18.80 -0.48
N ARG A 14 -14.45 -17.63 -1.03
CA ARG A 14 -14.90 -17.17 -2.36
C ARG A 14 -14.50 -18.09 -3.53
N GLY A 15 -13.44 -18.88 -3.35
CA GLY A 15 -12.99 -19.87 -4.34
C GLY A 15 -13.90 -21.11 -4.43
N ARG A 16 -14.69 -21.36 -3.38
CA ARG A 16 -15.61 -22.50 -3.28
C ARG A 16 -17.08 -22.05 -3.29
N ILE A 17 -17.35 -20.86 -2.74
CA ILE A 17 -18.67 -20.24 -2.64
C ILE A 17 -18.57 -18.84 -3.26
N PRO A 18 -19.00 -18.65 -4.51
CA PRO A 18 -18.94 -17.34 -5.17
C PRO A 18 -19.67 -16.25 -4.38
N MET A 19 -19.11 -15.03 -4.39
CA MET A 19 -19.79 -13.86 -3.80
C MET A 19 -20.79 -13.29 -4.80
N GLU A 20 -21.99 -12.95 -4.33
CA GLU A 20 -22.99 -12.25 -5.16
C GLU A 20 -22.48 -10.87 -5.61
N PRO A 21 -22.81 -10.41 -6.82
CA PRO A 21 -23.52 -11.13 -7.89
C PRO A 21 -22.63 -12.15 -8.62
N THR A 22 -23.08 -13.40 -8.72
CA THR A 22 -22.29 -14.51 -9.30
C THR A 22 -22.15 -14.46 -10.82
N ASP A 23 -23.18 -13.98 -11.53
CA ASP A 23 -23.21 -13.90 -13.00
C ASP A 23 -22.77 -12.53 -13.55
N PHE A 24 -22.11 -11.71 -12.74
CA PHE A 24 -21.69 -10.37 -13.17
C PHE A 24 -20.56 -10.41 -14.19
N VAL A 25 -20.79 -9.77 -15.33
CA VAL A 25 -19.79 -9.59 -16.40
C VAL A 25 -19.46 -8.09 -16.57
N PRO A 26 -18.20 -7.67 -16.45
CA PRO A 26 -17.79 -6.29 -16.70
C PRO A 26 -18.03 -5.84 -18.14
N ASP A 27 -18.74 -4.72 -18.34
CA ASP A 27 -18.90 -4.07 -19.65
C ASP A 27 -17.72 -3.13 -19.96
N TRP A 28 -16.67 -3.67 -20.58
CA TRP A 28 -15.44 -2.90 -20.85
C TRP A 28 -15.65 -1.69 -21.77
N ALA A 29 -16.69 -1.70 -22.60
CA ALA A 29 -17.05 -0.56 -23.45
C ALA A 29 -17.58 0.61 -22.60
N ASP A 30 -18.34 0.32 -21.53
CA ASP A 30 -18.85 1.30 -20.56
C ASP A 30 -18.01 1.40 -19.28
N GLY A 31 -16.76 0.91 -19.31
CA GLY A 31 -15.88 0.92 -18.14
C GLY A 31 -15.51 2.33 -17.64
N PRO A 32 -14.98 2.45 -16.40
CA PRO A 32 -14.71 3.71 -15.75
C PRO A 32 -13.61 4.51 -16.44
N ARG A 33 -13.60 5.83 -16.20
CA ARG A 33 -12.42 6.66 -16.48
C ARG A 33 -11.24 6.21 -15.61
N LYS A 34 -10.06 6.07 -16.23
CA LYS A 34 -8.80 5.78 -15.51
C LYS A 34 -8.36 7.02 -14.71
N GLY A 35 -8.75 7.10 -13.44
CA GLY A 35 -8.57 8.24 -12.55
C GLY A 35 -9.69 9.27 -12.64
N LYS A 36 -9.65 10.27 -11.76
CA LYS A 36 -10.62 11.36 -11.73
C LYS A 36 -10.34 12.41 -12.82
N PHE A 37 -11.40 13.11 -13.21
CA PHE A 37 -11.34 14.22 -14.14
C PHE A 37 -12.25 15.34 -13.69
N TYR A 38 -11.67 16.53 -13.47
CA TYR A 38 -12.39 17.73 -13.07
C TYR A 38 -12.40 18.75 -14.22
N PRO A 39 -13.48 18.84 -15.02
CA PRO A 39 -13.54 19.76 -16.15
C PRO A 39 -13.37 21.22 -15.72
N GLY A 40 -12.53 21.98 -16.45
CA GLY A 40 -12.34 23.41 -16.22
C GLY A 40 -11.54 23.78 -14.96
N VAL A 41 -11.03 22.80 -14.21
CA VAL A 41 -10.16 23.05 -13.06
C VAL A 41 -8.75 23.41 -13.51
N GLU A 42 -8.20 24.44 -12.86
CA GLU A 42 -6.81 24.88 -13.06
C GLU A 42 -5.81 23.81 -12.60
N ARG A 43 -4.75 23.64 -13.39
CA ARG A 43 -3.68 22.67 -13.13
C ARG A 43 -2.37 23.40 -12.91
N VAL A 44 -1.71 23.06 -11.81
CA VAL A 44 -0.35 23.47 -11.51
C VAL A 44 0.58 22.28 -11.81
N PRO A 45 1.47 22.36 -12.80
CA PRO A 45 2.42 21.28 -13.06
C PRO A 45 3.35 21.10 -11.86
N LEU A 46 3.64 19.85 -11.52
CA LEU A 46 4.61 19.54 -10.48
C LEU A 46 6.03 19.57 -11.07
N PRO A 47 7.02 20.08 -10.31
CA PRO A 47 8.41 20.06 -10.76
C PRO A 47 8.93 18.62 -10.87
N ASP A 48 9.92 18.41 -11.72
CA ASP A 48 10.70 17.18 -11.64
C ASP A 48 11.45 17.17 -10.31
N GLY A 49 11.32 16.07 -9.56
CA GLY A 49 11.99 15.90 -8.28
C GLY A 49 13.42 15.37 -8.48
N ASP A 50 14.40 16.07 -7.93
CA ASP A 50 15.76 15.55 -7.78
C ASP A 50 15.74 14.27 -6.96
N TYR A 51 16.59 13.32 -7.38
CA TYR A 51 16.68 12.03 -6.72
C TYR A 51 18.14 11.62 -6.51
N PRO A 52 18.59 11.52 -5.25
CA PRO A 52 19.96 11.15 -4.96
C PRO A 52 20.17 9.67 -5.26
N ALA A 53 21.18 9.32 -6.05
CA ALA A 53 21.51 7.93 -6.37
C ALA A 53 21.82 7.08 -5.11
N ALA A 54 22.21 7.73 -4.01
CA ALA A 54 22.47 7.08 -2.72
C ALA A 54 21.21 6.65 -1.95
N ALA A 55 20.00 7.06 -2.36
CA ALA A 55 18.75 6.63 -1.73
C ALA A 55 18.39 5.21 -2.18
N SER A 56 19.07 4.22 -1.59
CA SER A 56 18.95 2.79 -1.88
C SER A 56 17.60 2.22 -1.44
N LEU A 57 17.18 1.11 -2.04
CA LEU A 57 15.99 0.39 -1.59
C LEU A 57 16.17 -0.20 -0.19
N ASP A 58 17.36 -0.69 0.15
CA ASP A 58 17.66 -1.19 1.50
C ASP A 58 17.41 -0.10 2.56
N ASP A 59 17.84 1.14 2.32
CA ASP A 59 17.54 2.25 3.23
C ASP A 59 16.03 2.53 3.34
N GLY A 60 15.29 2.41 2.23
CA GLY A 60 13.85 2.56 2.22
C GLY A 60 13.09 1.48 2.98
N LEU A 61 13.63 0.27 3.05
CA LEU A 61 13.03 -0.87 3.75
C LEU A 61 13.51 -1.03 5.19
N ARG A 62 14.60 -0.35 5.59
CA ARG A 62 15.09 -0.38 6.97
C ARG A 62 14.08 0.22 7.95
N PRO A 63 13.86 -0.43 9.12
CA PRO A 63 13.15 0.19 10.23
C PRO A 63 13.81 1.50 10.68
N ALA A 64 13.02 2.40 11.23
CA ALA A 64 13.44 3.74 11.68
C ALA A 64 14.65 3.74 12.62
N GLY A 65 14.76 2.73 13.49
CA GLY A 65 15.74 2.66 14.57
C GLY A 65 17.09 2.05 14.18
N ASP A 66 17.21 1.45 13.00
CA ASP A 66 18.38 0.64 12.61
C ASP A 66 19.31 1.36 11.61
N ARG A 67 19.19 2.68 11.46
CA ARG A 67 20.08 3.43 10.57
C ARG A 67 21.43 3.71 11.21
N PRO A 68 22.55 3.39 10.54
CA PRO A 68 23.84 3.90 10.96
C PRO A 68 23.84 5.43 10.91
N VAL A 69 24.41 6.05 11.93
CA VAL A 69 24.75 7.48 11.90
C VAL A 69 25.90 7.62 10.91
N ASP A 70 25.65 8.20 9.75
CA ASP A 70 26.70 8.42 8.74
C ASP A 70 27.65 9.53 9.22
N ASP A 71 28.82 9.14 9.74
CA ASP A 71 29.94 10.03 10.09
C ASP A 71 30.55 10.78 8.87
N ARG A 72 30.09 10.47 7.65
CA ARG A 72 30.63 11.05 6.40
C ARG A 72 29.98 12.38 5.99
N ALA A 73 28.94 12.83 6.68
CA ALA A 73 28.42 14.19 6.57
C ALA A 73 28.85 15.03 7.79
N ALA A 74 30.17 15.29 7.90
CA ALA A 74 30.70 16.26 8.85
C ALA A 74 30.21 17.66 8.48
N GLY A 75 29.07 18.04 9.07
CA GLY A 75 28.39 19.31 8.86
C GLY A 75 27.03 19.33 9.55
N ASP A 76 27.04 19.13 10.87
CA ASP A 76 25.94 19.40 11.80
C ASP A 76 24.61 18.68 11.52
N ARG A 77 24.53 17.40 11.93
CA ARG A 77 23.27 16.66 12.19
C ARG A 77 23.55 15.35 12.94
N THR A 78 23.58 15.43 14.26
CA THR A 78 23.66 14.26 15.15
C THR A 78 22.26 13.71 15.45
N THR A 79 21.74 12.84 14.58
CA THR A 79 20.76 11.76 14.88
C THR A 79 20.47 10.97 13.60
N GLY A 80 20.70 9.65 13.61
CA GLY A 80 20.36 8.74 12.50
C GLY A 80 18.86 8.44 12.41
N GLY A 81 18.01 9.47 12.24
CA GLY A 81 16.54 9.35 12.19
C GLY A 81 15.91 10.00 10.95
N PHE A 82 14.60 9.80 10.72
CA PHE A 82 13.82 10.51 9.68
C PHE A 82 13.49 11.98 10.04
N ASP A 83 14.52 12.77 10.35
CA ASP A 83 14.37 14.18 10.70
C ASP A 83 14.21 15.10 9.47
N GLY A 84 14.18 14.53 8.27
CA GLY A 84 13.95 15.27 7.04
C GLY A 84 12.54 15.84 6.95
N GLN A 85 12.42 16.93 6.22
CA GLN A 85 11.17 17.61 5.93
C GLN A 85 10.87 17.52 4.43
N PHE A 86 9.61 17.36 4.07
CA PHE A 86 9.16 17.46 2.69
C PHE A 86 9.22 18.89 2.20
N ASP A 87 9.54 19.03 0.92
CA ASP A 87 9.28 20.21 0.12
C ASP A 87 8.48 19.81 -1.13
N LEU A 88 8.20 20.76 -2.01
CA LEU A 88 7.43 20.50 -3.23
C LEU A 88 8.16 19.53 -4.19
N ALA A 89 9.49 19.57 -4.26
CA ALA A 89 10.26 18.70 -5.15
C ALA A 89 10.23 17.24 -4.65
N ALA A 90 10.36 17.03 -3.35
CA ALA A 90 10.25 15.73 -2.73
C ALA A 90 8.82 15.18 -2.85
N LEU A 91 7.81 16.00 -2.57
CA LEU A 91 6.40 15.64 -2.76
C LEU A 91 6.12 15.25 -4.23
N ALA A 92 6.58 16.05 -5.18
CA ALA A 92 6.43 15.78 -6.61
C ALA A 92 7.11 14.47 -7.02
N GLY A 93 8.37 14.27 -6.62
CA GLY A 93 9.12 13.04 -6.86
C GLY A 93 8.39 11.80 -6.32
N MET A 94 7.92 11.86 -5.07
CA MET A 94 7.15 10.78 -4.44
C MET A 94 5.89 10.46 -5.22
N LEU A 95 5.11 11.47 -5.61
CA LEU A 95 3.89 11.29 -6.41
C LEU A 95 4.18 10.75 -7.81
N ARG A 96 5.28 11.16 -8.45
CA ARG A 96 5.66 10.67 -9.78
C ARG A 96 6.05 9.20 -9.73
N ASP A 97 6.94 8.85 -8.81
CA ASP A 97 7.52 7.52 -8.72
C ASP A 97 6.56 6.51 -8.07
N SER A 98 5.53 6.95 -7.35
CA SER A 98 4.48 6.07 -6.81
C SER A 98 3.28 5.90 -7.75
N TYR A 99 2.47 6.93 -7.91
CA TYR A 99 1.16 6.87 -8.57
C TYR A 99 1.12 7.61 -9.92
N GLY A 100 2.21 8.29 -10.29
CA GLY A 100 2.41 8.83 -11.64
C GLY A 100 2.57 7.73 -12.68
N LEU A 101 2.37 8.09 -13.96
CA LEU A 101 2.60 7.15 -15.05
C LEU A 101 4.11 6.97 -15.25
N THR A 102 4.60 5.75 -15.06
CA THR A 102 6.03 5.41 -15.20
C THR A 102 6.39 4.83 -16.56
N GLY A 103 5.42 4.29 -17.29
CA GLY A 103 5.64 3.72 -18.62
C GLY A 103 4.38 3.13 -19.22
N ARG A 104 4.40 2.89 -20.53
CA ARG A 104 3.34 2.14 -21.22
C ARG A 104 3.68 0.66 -21.19
N ARG A 105 2.70 -0.17 -20.84
CA ARG A 105 2.85 -1.63 -20.81
C ARG A 105 2.65 -2.18 -22.22
N LEU A 106 3.76 -2.57 -22.85
CA LEU A 106 3.78 -3.10 -24.23
C LEU A 106 4.26 -4.55 -24.34
N GLY A 107 4.71 -5.13 -23.22
CA GLY A 107 5.18 -6.51 -23.21
C GLY A 107 4.06 -7.51 -23.42
N VAL A 108 4.33 -8.52 -24.24
CA VAL A 108 3.42 -9.66 -24.43
C VAL A 108 3.55 -10.59 -23.23
N GLN A 109 2.42 -10.90 -22.60
CA GLN A 109 2.35 -11.68 -21.37
C GLN A 109 0.97 -12.31 -21.21
N ALA A 110 0.83 -13.32 -20.34
CA ALA A 110 -0.34 -14.20 -20.24
C ALA A 110 -1.65 -13.53 -19.73
N ASN A 111 -1.60 -12.25 -19.39
CA ASN A 111 -2.66 -11.43 -18.82
C ASN A 111 -2.85 -10.11 -19.63
N THR A 112 -2.35 -10.04 -20.86
CA THR A 112 -2.54 -8.87 -21.75
C THR A 112 -3.61 -9.18 -22.80
N ASP A 113 -4.56 -8.26 -22.96
CA ASP A 113 -5.39 -8.22 -24.17
C ASP A 113 -4.57 -7.68 -25.34
N LEU A 114 -4.20 -8.58 -26.26
CA LEU A 114 -3.36 -8.24 -27.42
C LEU A 114 -4.01 -7.19 -28.32
N SER A 115 -5.34 -7.12 -28.36
CA SER A 115 -6.08 -6.15 -29.19
C SER A 115 -5.92 -4.71 -28.69
N ALA A 116 -5.62 -4.53 -27.40
CA ALA A 116 -5.43 -3.21 -26.79
C ALA A 116 -4.03 -2.63 -27.04
N LEU A 117 -3.02 -3.47 -27.35
CA LEU A 117 -1.64 -3.03 -27.46
C LEU A 117 -1.41 -1.93 -28.52
N PRO A 118 -1.97 -2.00 -29.75
CA PRO A 118 -1.77 -0.96 -30.76
C PRO A 118 -2.49 0.36 -30.46
N HIS A 119 -3.58 0.33 -29.67
CA HIS A 119 -4.50 1.46 -29.52
C HIS A 119 -4.13 2.35 -28.33
N TYR A 120 -3.65 3.57 -28.59
CA TYR A 120 -3.31 4.53 -27.53
C TYR A 120 -4.46 4.81 -26.54
N PRO A 121 -5.73 4.97 -26.95
CA PRO A 121 -6.84 5.17 -26.02
C PRO A 121 -7.06 4.00 -25.04
N LEU A 122 -6.64 2.79 -25.44
CA LEU A 122 -6.74 1.56 -24.63
C LEU A 122 -5.44 1.25 -23.89
N ALA A 123 -4.40 2.09 -24.03
CA ALA A 123 -3.10 1.84 -23.45
C ALA A 123 -3.19 1.62 -21.94
N ASN A 124 -2.46 0.59 -21.49
CA ASN A 124 -2.24 0.32 -20.09
C ASN A 124 -0.91 0.95 -19.68
N TRP A 125 -0.96 1.71 -18.60
CA TRP A 125 0.21 2.42 -18.06
C TRP A 125 0.61 1.76 -16.76
N SER A 126 1.92 1.59 -16.57
CA SER A 126 2.49 1.20 -15.28
C SER A 126 2.57 2.41 -14.35
N ARG A 127 2.54 2.10 -13.06
CA ARG A 127 2.86 3.01 -11.95
C ARG A 127 3.88 2.31 -11.04
N GLY A 128 4.54 3.05 -10.15
CA GLY A 128 5.46 2.45 -9.18
C GLY A 128 4.74 1.58 -8.16
N SER A 129 3.55 1.99 -7.71
CA SER A 129 2.69 1.19 -6.84
C SER A 129 1.97 0.09 -7.61
N ALA A 130 1.85 -1.09 -7.01
CA ALA A 130 0.99 -2.17 -7.50
C ALA A 130 -0.50 -1.83 -7.30
N SER A 131 -1.37 -2.45 -8.10
CA SER A 131 -2.82 -2.35 -7.93
C SER A 131 -3.52 -3.59 -8.49
N GLY A 132 -4.55 -4.05 -7.81
CA GLY A 132 -5.45 -5.13 -8.24
C GLY A 132 -5.95 -4.88 -9.67
N GLY A 133 -5.55 -5.76 -10.59
CA GLY A 133 -5.93 -5.67 -12.00
C GLY A 133 -5.34 -4.47 -12.76
N GLY A 134 -4.44 -3.69 -12.15
CA GLY A 134 -3.90 -2.46 -12.73
C GLY A 134 -4.95 -1.36 -12.91
N LEU A 135 -5.96 -1.32 -12.03
CA LEU A 135 -7.08 -0.38 -12.14
C LEU A 135 -6.79 0.96 -11.45
N TYR A 136 -5.90 0.98 -10.45
CA TYR A 136 -5.41 2.18 -9.74
C TYR A 136 -6.53 3.09 -9.18
N PRO A 137 -7.37 2.57 -8.26
CA PRO A 137 -8.56 3.28 -7.74
C PRO A 137 -8.25 4.31 -6.65
N VAL A 138 -7.03 4.37 -6.13
CA VAL A 138 -6.66 5.31 -5.06
C VAL A 138 -6.65 6.74 -5.62
N THR A 139 -7.34 7.64 -4.93
CA THR A 139 -7.37 9.08 -5.23
C THR A 139 -6.48 9.80 -4.22
N LEU A 140 -5.73 10.79 -4.68
CA LEU A 140 -4.73 11.48 -3.87
C LEU A 140 -5.06 12.97 -3.82
N TYR A 141 -5.40 13.48 -2.63
CA TYR A 141 -5.65 14.89 -2.39
C TYR A 141 -4.58 15.48 -1.49
N TRP A 142 -3.93 16.55 -1.92
CA TRP A 142 -3.06 17.36 -1.07
C TRP A 142 -3.87 18.53 -0.52
N ILE A 143 -4.05 18.55 0.80
CA ILE A 143 -4.59 19.68 1.53
C ILE A 143 -3.40 20.47 2.07
N SER A 144 -3.20 21.66 1.51
CA SER A 144 -2.02 22.49 1.77
C SER A 144 -2.40 23.76 2.52
N GLY A 145 -1.66 24.05 3.59
CA GLY A 145 -1.69 25.30 4.33
C GLY A 145 -0.65 26.30 3.84
N ALA A 146 -0.45 27.35 4.63
CA ALA A 146 0.38 28.50 4.30
C ALA A 146 1.90 28.22 4.27
N SER A 147 2.39 27.13 4.87
CA SER A 147 3.83 26.77 4.80
C SER A 147 4.26 26.23 3.43
N GLY A 148 3.28 25.79 2.62
CA GLY A 148 3.52 25.28 1.27
C GLY A 148 3.72 26.39 0.23
N PRO A 149 4.36 26.10 -0.91
CA PRO A 149 4.62 27.09 -1.96
C PRO A 149 3.39 27.39 -2.85
N LEU A 150 2.30 26.64 -2.71
CA LEU A 150 1.06 26.87 -3.44
C LEU A 150 0.06 27.63 -2.57
N THR A 151 -0.89 28.32 -3.21
CA THR A 151 -2.02 28.91 -2.49
C THR A 151 -2.72 27.86 -1.63
N PRO A 152 -2.98 28.12 -0.34
CA PRO A 152 -3.65 27.16 0.54
C PRO A 152 -4.97 26.67 -0.04
N GLY A 153 -5.25 25.39 0.12
CA GLY A 153 -6.41 24.77 -0.53
C GLY A 153 -6.42 23.25 -0.57
N VAL A 154 -7.35 22.72 -1.36
CA VAL A 154 -7.47 21.30 -1.68
C VAL A 154 -7.06 21.08 -3.12
N HIS A 155 -6.10 20.20 -3.34
CA HIS A 155 -5.56 19.87 -4.65
C HIS A 155 -5.71 18.37 -4.92
N HIS A 156 -6.16 17.97 -6.10
CA HIS A 156 -6.16 16.58 -6.54
C HIS A 156 -4.93 16.30 -7.42
N TYR A 157 -4.23 15.18 -7.19
CA TYR A 157 -3.10 14.79 -8.03
C TYR A 157 -3.56 14.12 -9.33
N SER A 158 -3.31 14.79 -10.44
CA SER A 158 -3.58 14.30 -11.79
C SER A 158 -2.43 13.43 -12.30
N ALA A 159 -2.50 12.12 -12.05
CA ALA A 159 -1.45 11.17 -12.44
C ALA A 159 -1.06 11.22 -13.93
N ARG A 160 -2.04 11.50 -14.81
CA ARG A 160 -1.83 11.62 -16.27
C ARG A 160 -0.94 12.81 -16.64
N HIS A 161 -1.07 13.91 -15.91
CA HIS A 161 -0.41 15.17 -16.23
C HIS A 161 0.80 15.44 -15.33
N HIS A 162 0.98 14.64 -14.27
CA HIS A 162 1.91 14.94 -13.19
C HIS A 162 1.74 16.40 -12.70
N ALA A 163 0.52 16.71 -12.28
CA ALA A 163 0.10 18.05 -11.91
C ALA A 163 -0.93 18.01 -10.78
N LEU A 164 -1.10 19.12 -10.09
CA LEU A 164 -2.11 19.33 -9.07
C LEU A 164 -3.29 20.12 -9.64
N GLU A 165 -4.48 19.56 -9.54
CA GLU A 165 -5.75 20.19 -9.92
C GLU A 165 -6.32 20.92 -8.70
N ARG A 166 -6.42 22.26 -8.74
CA ARG A 166 -6.89 23.07 -7.60
C ARG A 166 -8.42 23.01 -7.47
N LEU A 167 -8.90 22.27 -6.48
CA LEU A 167 -10.32 22.00 -6.26
C LEU A 167 -10.99 23.02 -5.32
N LEU A 168 -10.22 23.58 -4.39
CA LEU A 168 -10.68 24.58 -3.42
C LEU A 168 -9.52 25.51 -3.05
N THR A 169 -9.80 26.80 -2.92
CA THR A 169 -8.86 27.82 -2.44
C THR A 169 -9.27 28.26 -1.03
N GLY A 170 -8.30 28.40 -0.13
CA GLY A 170 -8.49 28.77 1.27
C GLY A 170 -7.87 27.73 2.21
N ASP A 171 -7.32 28.20 3.32
CA ASP A 171 -6.77 27.31 4.34
C ASP A 171 -7.89 26.53 5.04
N VAL A 172 -7.92 25.21 4.81
CA VAL A 172 -8.87 24.27 5.41
C VAL A 172 -8.18 23.25 6.32
N THR A 173 -6.91 23.49 6.67
CA THR A 173 -6.09 22.55 7.47
C THR A 173 -6.65 22.35 8.87
N GLY A 174 -7.30 23.38 9.43
CA GLY A 174 -8.04 23.26 10.70
C GLY A 174 -9.16 22.20 10.64
N LEU A 175 -9.86 22.07 9.51
CA LEU A 175 -10.90 21.05 9.35
C LEU A 175 -10.32 19.63 9.27
N VAL A 176 -9.08 19.50 8.76
CA VAL A 176 -8.36 18.22 8.77
C VAL A 176 -7.95 17.87 10.20
N ARG A 177 -7.34 18.81 10.95
CA ARG A 177 -6.98 18.61 12.36
C ARG A 177 -8.19 18.23 13.21
N ASP A 178 -9.33 18.90 13.02
CA ASP A 178 -10.58 18.53 13.67
C ASP A 178 -11.02 17.09 13.35
N ALA A 179 -10.85 16.66 12.09
CA ALA A 179 -11.22 15.31 11.66
C ALA A 179 -10.30 14.23 12.25
N LEU A 180 -9.01 14.53 12.38
CA LEU A 180 -8.03 13.65 13.00
C LEU A 180 -8.22 13.57 14.53
N GLY A 181 -8.67 14.66 15.14
CA GLY A 181 -8.87 14.79 16.57
C GLY A 181 -7.60 15.23 17.33
N PRO A 182 -7.75 15.66 18.59
CA PRO A 182 -6.69 16.35 19.33
C PRO A 182 -5.48 15.47 19.69
N ALA A 183 -5.66 14.15 19.74
CA ALA A 183 -4.60 13.18 20.05
C ALA A 183 -3.90 12.62 18.80
N ALA A 184 -4.22 13.12 17.61
CA ALA A 184 -3.61 12.67 16.37
C ALA A 184 -2.24 13.32 16.10
N PRO A 185 -1.24 12.56 15.61
CA PRO A 185 -0.02 13.10 15.02
C PRO A 185 -0.31 14.14 13.93
N GLY A 186 0.63 15.07 13.73
CA GLY A 186 0.53 16.08 12.67
C GLY A 186 -0.24 17.34 13.06
N ALA A 187 -0.35 17.64 14.35
CA ALA A 187 -0.89 18.91 14.84
C ALA A 187 0.03 20.12 14.53
N ASP A 188 1.31 19.86 14.30
CA ASP A 188 2.39 20.80 14.02
C ASP A 188 2.60 21.08 12.52
N THR A 189 1.87 20.39 11.64
CA THR A 189 1.89 20.63 10.20
C THR A 189 0.58 21.23 9.70
N ASP A 190 0.66 21.86 8.54
CA ASP A 190 -0.46 22.31 7.74
C ASP A 190 -0.48 21.62 6.36
N GLN A 191 0.29 20.54 6.20
CA GLN A 191 0.39 19.77 4.96
C GLN A 191 -0.11 18.33 5.17
N TYR A 192 -1.17 17.95 4.45
CA TYR A 192 -1.78 16.63 4.58
C TYR A 192 -2.05 16.01 3.21
N PHE A 193 -1.68 14.75 3.03
CA PHE A 193 -2.29 13.92 1.99
C PHE A 193 -3.52 13.21 2.55
N VAL A 194 -4.61 13.23 1.78
CA VAL A 194 -5.81 12.44 2.03
C VAL A 194 -5.96 11.44 0.89
N LEU A 195 -5.98 10.15 1.22
CA LEU A 195 -6.12 9.07 0.26
C LEU A 195 -7.58 8.60 0.24
N GLY A 196 -8.23 8.73 -0.90
CA GLY A 196 -9.54 8.15 -1.15
C GLY A 196 -9.47 6.91 -2.04
N VAL A 197 -10.62 6.28 -2.27
CA VAL A 197 -10.78 5.15 -3.19
C VAL A 197 -12.04 5.36 -4.01
N LYS A 198 -11.90 5.62 -5.31
CA LYS A 198 -13.04 5.69 -6.23
C LYS A 198 -13.53 4.28 -6.53
N TYR A 199 -14.61 3.86 -5.86
CA TYR A 199 -15.05 2.47 -5.86
C TYR A 199 -15.35 1.93 -7.25
N TRP A 200 -16.08 2.70 -8.07
CA TRP A 200 -16.44 2.26 -9.42
C TRP A 200 -15.22 1.92 -10.31
N GLN A 201 -14.08 2.57 -10.07
CA GLN A 201 -12.85 2.29 -10.82
C GLN A 201 -12.34 0.86 -10.63
N ASN A 202 -12.68 0.21 -9.51
CA ASN A 202 -12.33 -1.16 -9.21
C ASN A 202 -13.53 -2.12 -9.28
N ALA A 203 -14.65 -1.74 -8.68
CA ALA A 203 -15.87 -2.55 -8.59
C ALA A 203 -16.50 -2.86 -9.95
N PHE A 204 -16.28 -2.02 -10.96
CA PHE A 204 -16.62 -2.34 -12.35
C PHE A 204 -16.08 -3.71 -12.79
N LYS A 205 -14.88 -4.10 -12.34
CA LYS A 205 -14.27 -5.40 -12.64
C LYS A 205 -14.49 -6.42 -11.52
N TYR A 206 -14.36 -5.98 -10.26
CA TYR A 206 -14.25 -6.85 -9.10
C TYR A 206 -15.51 -6.91 -8.23
N ASN A 207 -16.62 -6.30 -8.63
CA ASN A 207 -17.91 -6.35 -7.92
C ASN A 207 -17.77 -6.23 -6.37
N SER A 208 -18.37 -7.16 -5.63
CA SER A 208 -18.30 -7.33 -4.18
C SER A 208 -16.89 -7.64 -3.64
N PHE A 209 -15.98 -8.19 -4.46
CA PHE A 209 -14.57 -8.38 -4.08
C PHE A 209 -13.78 -7.06 -4.03
N SER A 210 -14.36 -5.97 -4.53
CA SER A 210 -13.68 -4.67 -4.63
C SER A 210 -13.12 -4.16 -3.31
N PHE A 211 -13.86 -4.24 -2.21
CA PHE A 211 -13.43 -3.64 -0.94
C PHE A 211 -12.14 -4.26 -0.40
N HIS A 212 -12.01 -5.59 -0.54
CA HIS A 212 -10.79 -6.33 -0.22
C HIS A 212 -9.61 -5.86 -1.08
N ALA A 213 -9.79 -5.85 -2.40
CA ALA A 213 -8.74 -5.47 -3.35
C ALA A 213 -8.27 -4.01 -3.18
N VAL A 214 -9.19 -3.05 -3.05
CA VAL A 214 -8.83 -1.63 -2.94
C VAL A 214 -8.18 -1.28 -1.61
N SER A 215 -8.50 -2.00 -0.53
CA SER A 215 -7.81 -1.82 0.75
C SER A 215 -6.33 -2.24 0.65
N MET A 216 -6.02 -3.29 -0.12
CA MET A 216 -4.63 -3.65 -0.45
C MET A 216 -3.96 -2.62 -1.35
N ASP A 217 -4.69 -2.04 -2.31
CA ASP A 217 -4.14 -1.00 -3.19
C ASP A 217 -3.72 0.26 -2.40
N VAL A 218 -4.46 0.62 -1.35
CA VAL A 218 -4.07 1.70 -0.42
C VAL A 218 -2.78 1.33 0.30
N GLY A 219 -2.69 0.11 0.84
CA GLY A 219 -1.47 -0.41 1.46
C GLY A 219 -0.24 -0.38 0.55
N ALA A 220 -0.40 -0.81 -0.69
CA ALA A 220 0.66 -0.78 -1.69
C ALA A 220 1.11 0.65 -2.00
N CYS A 221 0.18 1.60 -2.10
CA CYS A 221 0.50 3.02 -2.28
C CYS A 221 1.29 3.57 -1.09
N LEU A 222 0.80 3.33 0.13
CA LEU A 222 1.44 3.79 1.37
C LEU A 222 2.84 3.20 1.57
N GLN A 223 3.02 1.90 1.30
CA GLN A 223 4.36 1.30 1.39
C GLN A 223 5.31 1.82 0.32
N THR A 224 4.80 2.14 -0.87
CA THR A 224 5.62 2.83 -1.89
C THR A 224 6.14 4.16 -1.34
N TRP A 225 5.28 4.93 -0.67
CA TRP A 225 5.67 6.19 -0.05
C TRP A 225 6.64 5.99 1.11
N ARG A 226 6.44 4.98 1.96
CA ARG A 226 7.37 4.67 3.06
C ARG A 226 8.76 4.29 2.56
N MET A 227 8.86 3.42 1.55
CA MET A 227 10.16 3.09 0.96
C MET A 227 10.81 4.32 0.31
N TRP A 228 10.03 5.10 -0.44
CA TRP A 228 10.53 6.28 -1.14
C TRP A 228 11.00 7.39 -0.18
N ALA A 229 10.18 7.70 0.82
CA ALA A 229 10.47 8.70 1.84
C ALA A 229 11.61 8.22 2.73
N GLY A 230 11.54 6.95 3.16
CA GLY A 230 12.52 6.31 3.99
C GLY A 230 13.90 6.47 3.39
N ALA A 231 14.12 6.02 2.16
CA ALA A 231 15.42 6.11 1.48
C ALA A 231 16.03 7.54 1.42
N ARG A 232 15.24 8.58 1.71
CA ARG A 232 15.63 9.99 1.71
C ARG A 232 15.67 10.63 3.11
N GLY A 233 15.52 9.84 4.17
CA GLY A 233 15.46 10.35 5.55
C GLY A 233 14.15 11.09 5.87
N LEU A 234 13.09 10.83 5.11
CA LEU A 234 11.74 11.36 5.32
C LEU A 234 10.84 10.27 5.93
N ALA A 235 9.79 10.67 6.63
CA ALA A 235 8.83 9.75 7.25
C ALA A 235 7.43 9.89 6.61
N VAL A 236 6.74 8.75 6.48
CA VAL A 236 5.34 8.67 6.05
C VAL A 236 4.58 7.81 7.04
N GLU A 237 3.74 8.44 7.85
CA GLU A 237 3.00 7.78 8.94
C GLU A 237 1.48 7.89 8.70
N PRO A 238 0.85 6.85 8.11
CA PRO A 238 -0.56 6.90 7.75
C PRO A 238 -1.49 6.77 8.97
N LEU A 239 -2.45 7.68 9.06
CA LEU A 239 -3.57 7.62 9.99
C LEU A 239 -4.75 6.97 9.28
N LEU A 240 -5.29 5.90 9.86
CA LEU A 240 -6.41 5.16 9.32
C LEU A 240 -7.71 5.45 10.07
N TRP A 241 -7.67 5.94 11.31
CA TRP A 241 -8.85 6.32 12.09
C TRP A 241 -8.97 7.84 12.20
N PHE A 242 -10.10 8.36 11.72
CA PHE A 242 -10.44 9.79 11.68
C PHE A 242 -11.93 9.95 11.34
N ASP A 243 -12.46 11.17 11.45
CA ASP A 243 -13.81 11.54 11.02
C ASP A 243 -13.94 11.55 9.49
N GLU A 244 -14.07 10.35 8.91
CA GLU A 244 -14.15 10.14 7.46
C GLU A 244 -15.29 10.94 6.83
N GLU A 245 -16.45 11.03 7.47
CA GLU A 245 -17.59 11.77 6.94
C GLU A 245 -17.31 13.29 6.86
N ARG A 246 -16.54 13.84 7.81
CA ARG A 246 -16.12 15.24 7.76
C ARG A 246 -15.18 15.50 6.60
N LEU A 247 -14.21 14.61 6.37
CA LEU A 247 -13.30 14.72 5.22
C LEU A 247 -14.04 14.51 3.90
N ALA A 248 -14.97 13.56 3.82
CA ALA A 248 -15.80 13.35 2.64
C ALA A 248 -16.63 14.60 2.29
N ARG A 249 -17.24 15.25 3.30
CA ARG A 249 -17.95 16.53 3.11
C ARG A 249 -17.02 17.64 2.62
N LEU A 250 -15.81 17.76 3.18
CA LEU A 250 -14.82 18.74 2.72
C LEU A 250 -14.41 18.49 1.27
N LEU A 251 -14.15 17.23 0.90
CA LEU A 251 -13.78 16.82 -0.45
C LEU A 251 -14.96 16.83 -1.44
N GLY A 252 -16.19 17.02 -0.95
CA GLY A 252 -17.40 17.05 -1.78
C GLY A 252 -17.72 15.71 -2.44
N VAL A 253 -17.30 14.59 -1.83
CA VAL A 253 -17.51 13.23 -2.34
C VAL A 253 -18.61 12.51 -1.57
N ASP A 254 -19.34 11.63 -2.24
CA ASP A 254 -20.27 10.70 -1.60
C ASP A 254 -19.47 9.50 -1.06
N SER A 255 -19.58 9.23 0.24
CA SER A 255 -18.83 8.15 0.89
C SER A 255 -19.18 6.76 0.36
N GLN A 256 -20.35 6.59 -0.28
CA GLN A 256 -20.76 5.33 -0.92
C GLN A 256 -20.16 5.16 -2.32
N GLU A 257 -19.70 6.23 -2.96
CA GLU A 257 -19.02 6.20 -4.27
C GLU A 257 -17.49 6.30 -4.13
N GLU A 258 -17.02 6.99 -3.08
CA GLU A 258 -15.62 7.15 -2.75
C GLU A 258 -15.39 7.20 -1.23
N GLY A 259 -14.75 6.16 -0.68
CA GLY A 259 -14.33 6.14 0.72
C GLY A 259 -13.02 6.91 0.93
N VAL A 260 -12.81 7.44 2.14
CA VAL A 260 -11.54 8.05 2.56
C VAL A 260 -10.80 7.09 3.49
N PHE A 261 -9.66 6.58 3.03
CA PHE A 261 -9.00 5.43 3.64
C PHE A 261 -7.85 5.80 4.57
N ALA A 262 -7.10 6.85 4.23
CA ALA A 262 -5.95 7.27 5.02
C ALA A 262 -5.75 8.79 4.97
N VAL A 263 -5.17 9.34 6.03
CA VAL A 263 -4.59 10.68 6.05
C VAL A 263 -3.12 10.57 6.42
N VAL A 264 -2.25 11.26 5.70
CA VAL A 264 -0.81 11.31 5.95
C VAL A 264 -0.43 12.77 6.23
N PRO A 265 -0.23 13.14 7.49
CA PRO A 265 0.42 14.40 7.82
C PRO A 265 1.87 14.40 7.33
N LEU A 266 2.31 15.47 6.70
CA LEU A 266 3.68 15.61 6.21
C LEU A 266 4.44 16.63 7.06
N ARG A 267 5.62 16.25 7.56
CA ARG A 267 6.56 17.26 8.07
C ARG A 267 7.03 18.09 6.89
N TRP A 268 6.89 19.41 6.97
CA TRP A 268 7.15 20.31 5.85
C TRP A 268 8.27 21.29 6.17
N ALA A 269 9.12 21.57 5.18
CA ALA A 269 10.17 22.56 5.29
C ALA A 269 9.55 23.94 5.14
N ASP A 270 9.62 24.75 6.19
CA ASP A 270 9.12 26.12 6.15
C ASP A 270 9.91 26.91 5.08
N GLN A 271 9.24 27.31 4.00
CA GLN A 271 9.86 28.05 2.91
C GLN A 271 9.89 29.57 3.14
N GLY A 272 9.66 30.05 4.37
CA GLY A 272 9.82 31.46 4.69
C GLY A 272 8.84 32.38 3.94
N GLY A 273 7.62 31.89 3.69
CA GLY A 273 6.50 32.79 3.37
C GLY A 273 6.38 33.86 4.46
N PRO A 274 5.90 35.09 4.17
CA PRO A 274 5.97 36.19 5.12
C PRO A 274 5.40 35.73 6.45
N ALA A 275 6.28 35.65 7.45
CA ALA A 275 5.95 35.17 8.76
C ALA A 275 4.72 35.95 9.22
N GLY A 276 3.59 35.26 9.32
CA GLY A 276 2.53 35.67 10.22
C GLY A 276 3.07 35.50 11.65
N SER A 277 4.09 36.27 12.03
CA SER A 277 4.45 36.49 13.41
C SER A 277 3.32 37.31 14.02
N GLY A 278 2.26 36.60 14.35
CA GLY A 278 1.09 37.12 14.99
C GLY A 278 0.52 35.99 15.81
N THR A 279 0.84 35.98 17.10
CA THR A 279 -0.17 35.74 18.12
C THR A 279 -1.33 36.72 17.88
N SER A 280 -2.13 36.44 16.87
CA SER A 280 -3.38 37.17 16.61
C SER A 280 -4.41 36.58 17.55
N THR A 281 -4.38 37.04 18.80
CA THR A 281 -5.61 37.20 19.58
C THR A 281 -6.49 38.17 18.81
N SER A 282 -7.20 37.67 17.80
CA SER A 282 -8.19 38.47 17.09
C SER A 282 -9.33 38.77 18.07
N PRO A 283 -9.75 40.04 18.24
CA PRO A 283 -10.95 40.36 19.00
C PRO A 283 -12.12 39.59 18.38
N ALA A 284 -13.02 39.08 19.21
CA ALA A 284 -14.21 38.36 18.78
C ALA A 284 -14.97 39.18 17.73
N ALA A 285 -14.91 38.72 16.48
CA ALA A 285 -15.72 39.28 15.42
C ALA A 285 -17.22 39.00 15.72
N PRO A 286 -18.12 39.95 15.46
CA PRO A 286 -19.55 39.75 15.65
C PRO A 286 -20.03 38.54 14.85
N ALA A 287 -20.97 37.78 15.42
CA ALA A 287 -21.49 36.53 14.88
C ALA A 287 -21.82 36.64 13.40
N ALA A 288 -20.97 36.05 12.57
CA ALA A 288 -21.19 35.93 11.13
C ALA A 288 -22.44 35.05 10.90
N PRO A 289 -23.19 35.27 9.80
CA PRO A 289 -24.26 34.38 9.39
C PRO A 289 -23.74 32.95 9.30
N THR A 290 -24.57 31.97 9.66
CA THR A 290 -24.23 30.53 9.72
C THR A 290 -23.33 30.16 8.54
N PRO A 291 -22.03 29.84 8.76
CA PRO A 291 -21.10 29.70 7.66
C PRO A 291 -21.59 28.59 6.75
N THR A 292 -21.72 28.89 5.47
CA THR A 292 -21.98 27.86 4.46
C THR A 292 -20.87 26.81 4.60
N PRO A 293 -21.19 25.52 4.72
CA PRO A 293 -20.17 24.49 4.92
C PRO A 293 -19.16 24.53 3.77
N VAL A 294 -17.88 24.75 4.12
CA VAL A 294 -16.76 24.77 3.18
C VAL A 294 -16.61 23.38 2.58
N ARG A 295 -16.67 23.31 1.25
CA ARG A 295 -16.52 22.06 0.50
C ARG A 295 -16.00 22.32 -0.91
N VAL A 296 -15.28 21.35 -1.45
CA VAL A 296 -14.95 21.25 -2.87
C VAL A 296 -16.26 21.24 -3.69
N ARG A 297 -16.31 22.10 -4.71
CA ARG A 297 -17.45 22.23 -5.63
C ARG A 297 -17.24 21.51 -6.97
N PRO A 298 -16.05 21.53 -7.60
CA PRO A 298 -15.79 20.74 -8.78
C PRO A 298 -16.11 19.26 -8.54
N ARG A 299 -16.81 18.65 -9.50
CA ARG A 299 -17.18 17.22 -9.43
C ARG A 299 -16.36 16.42 -10.43
N ASP A 300 -16.06 15.19 -10.03
CA ASP A 300 -15.47 14.21 -10.95
C ASP A 300 -16.44 13.89 -12.09
N SER A 301 -15.92 13.83 -13.32
CA SER A 301 -16.67 13.50 -14.52
C SER A 301 -16.35 12.09 -14.98
N GLU A 302 -17.25 11.18 -14.62
CA GLU A 302 -17.20 9.77 -15.02
C GLU A 302 -17.48 9.59 -16.53
N ARG A 303 -16.78 8.62 -17.14
CA ARG A 303 -16.98 8.18 -18.52
C ARG A 303 -18.14 7.18 -18.65
N SER A 304 -18.30 6.28 -17.69
CA SER A 304 -19.36 5.27 -17.69
C SER A 304 -20.74 5.91 -17.78
N ARG A 305 -21.60 5.38 -18.66
CA ARG A 305 -23.01 5.78 -18.74
C ARG A 305 -23.81 5.17 -17.59
N ARG A 306 -23.42 3.97 -17.13
CA ARG A 306 -24.02 3.27 -16.00
C ARG A 306 -22.96 3.02 -14.93
N VAL A 307 -23.19 3.57 -13.74
CA VAL A 307 -22.43 3.23 -12.54
C VAL A 307 -23.25 2.24 -11.73
N LEU A 308 -22.69 1.06 -11.47
CA LEU A 308 -23.36 0.03 -10.67
C LEU A 308 -22.87 0.09 -9.22
N SER A 309 -23.76 -0.29 -8.32
CA SER A 309 -23.44 -0.47 -6.91
C SER A 309 -23.60 -1.93 -6.50
N PHE A 310 -22.76 -2.37 -5.58
CA PHE A 310 -22.78 -3.74 -5.05
C PHE A 310 -23.08 -3.69 -3.56
N GLU A 311 -24.00 -4.56 -3.12
CA GLU A 311 -24.49 -4.56 -1.74
C GLU A 311 -23.35 -4.79 -0.74
N ALA A 312 -22.51 -5.80 -0.96
CA ALA A 312 -21.42 -6.10 -0.04
C ALA A 312 -20.39 -4.95 0.06
N LEU A 313 -20.17 -4.24 -1.03
CA LEU A 313 -19.29 -3.06 -1.04
C LEU A 313 -19.87 -1.91 -0.21
N ARG A 314 -21.17 -1.60 -0.37
CA ARG A 314 -21.87 -0.58 0.42
C ARG A 314 -21.97 -0.94 1.90
N ALA A 315 -22.21 -2.22 2.18
CA ALA A 315 -22.29 -2.73 3.54
C ALA A 315 -20.92 -2.65 4.24
N MET A 316 -19.82 -3.01 3.55
CA MET A 316 -18.45 -2.81 4.07
C MET A 316 -18.12 -1.33 4.28
N GLN A 317 -18.49 -0.45 3.34
CA GLN A 317 -18.28 0.98 3.53
C GLN A 317 -19.02 1.49 4.78
N THR A 318 -20.29 1.12 4.94
CA THR A 318 -21.10 1.48 6.12
C THR A 318 -20.49 0.94 7.41
N ALA A 319 -20.08 -0.34 7.42
CA ALA A 319 -19.48 -0.97 8.59
C ALA A 319 -18.17 -0.30 9.01
N THR A 320 -17.31 0.08 8.06
CA THR A 320 -16.01 0.71 8.33
C THR A 320 -16.07 2.21 8.62
N LEU A 321 -17.18 2.88 8.28
CA LEU A 321 -17.52 4.22 8.77
C LEU A 321 -17.94 4.19 10.25
N GLY A 322 -18.55 3.09 10.69
CA GLY A 322 -18.91 2.87 12.09
C GLY A 322 -17.68 2.98 13.00
N HIS A 323 -17.73 3.90 13.97
CA HIS A 323 -16.63 4.17 14.91
C HIS A 323 -15.31 4.62 14.25
N ALA A 324 -15.33 5.19 13.04
CA ALA A 324 -14.10 5.68 12.39
C ALA A 324 -13.33 6.72 13.21
N ARG A 325 -14.02 7.47 14.08
CA ARG A 325 -13.43 8.45 15.02
C ARG A 325 -12.76 7.81 16.24
N ALA A 326 -13.07 6.54 16.54
CA ALA A 326 -12.54 5.84 17.70
C ALA A 326 -11.15 5.27 17.38
N ARG A 327 -10.16 6.16 17.33
CA ARG A 327 -8.77 5.76 17.09
C ARG A 327 -8.30 4.80 18.19
N PRO A 328 -7.74 3.63 17.83
CA PRO A 328 -7.27 2.67 18.82
C PRO A 328 -6.20 3.26 19.73
N ALA A 329 -6.23 2.89 21.01
CA ALA A 329 -5.17 3.23 21.94
C ALA A 329 -3.85 2.52 21.54
N ALA A 330 -2.73 3.07 22.01
CA ALA A 330 -1.43 2.43 21.84
C ALA A 330 -1.46 0.98 22.40
N GLY A 331 -0.96 0.02 21.63
CA GLY A 331 -0.97 -1.39 22.01
C GLY A 331 -2.30 -2.13 21.84
N ALA A 332 -3.37 -1.47 21.39
CA ALA A 332 -4.68 -2.12 21.19
C ALA A 332 -4.64 -3.33 20.24
N LEU A 333 -3.69 -3.33 19.30
CA LEU A 333 -3.50 -4.42 18.32
C LEU A 333 -2.74 -5.64 18.86
N ARG A 334 -2.16 -5.58 20.06
CA ARG A 334 -1.33 -6.69 20.61
C ARG A 334 -2.04 -8.04 20.70
N PRO A 335 -3.31 -8.13 21.13
CA PRO A 335 -4.03 -9.41 21.13
C PRO A 335 -4.14 -10.05 19.74
N ALA A 336 -4.02 -9.23 18.69
CA ALA A 336 -4.08 -9.63 17.29
C ALA A 336 -2.69 -9.79 16.63
N ALA A 337 -1.60 -9.71 17.41
CA ALA A 337 -0.26 -9.94 16.90
C ALA A 337 -0.14 -11.31 16.22
N ALA A 338 0.77 -11.37 15.24
CA ALA A 338 1.18 -12.62 14.62
C ALA A 338 1.66 -13.62 15.69
N LEU A 339 1.28 -14.89 15.53
CA LEU A 339 1.71 -15.93 16.45
C LEU A 339 3.21 -16.20 16.28
N PRO A 340 3.94 -16.49 17.37
CA PRO A 340 5.35 -16.83 17.27
C PRO A 340 5.56 -18.05 16.34
N PRO A 341 6.74 -18.18 15.71
CA PRO A 341 7.08 -19.36 14.92
C PRO A 341 7.11 -20.63 15.79
N ASP A 342 6.71 -21.77 15.21
CA ASP A 342 6.67 -23.05 15.91
C ASP A 342 8.08 -23.60 16.15
N GLN A 343 8.49 -23.62 17.42
CA GLN A 343 9.85 -24.01 17.82
C GLN A 343 10.14 -25.50 17.63
N GLY A 344 9.11 -26.35 17.46
CA GLY A 344 9.29 -27.79 17.22
C GLY A 344 9.65 -28.17 15.78
N ARG A 345 9.57 -27.22 14.84
CA ARG A 345 9.81 -27.47 13.41
C ARG A 345 11.29 -27.53 13.07
N LEU A 346 11.62 -28.32 12.05
CA LEU A 346 12.98 -28.42 11.53
C LEU A 346 13.42 -27.06 10.98
N VAL A 347 14.53 -26.55 11.51
CA VAL A 347 15.11 -25.26 11.12
C VAL A 347 16.00 -25.42 9.90
N ARG A 348 15.85 -24.50 8.95
CA ARG A 348 16.72 -24.28 7.79
C ARG A 348 17.25 -22.84 7.85
N PRO A 349 18.51 -22.62 8.25
CA PRO A 349 19.06 -21.27 8.32
C PRO A 349 19.07 -20.63 6.93
N LEU A 350 18.76 -19.34 6.86
CA LEU A 350 18.93 -18.57 5.63
C LEU A 350 20.32 -17.90 5.65
N PRO A 351 20.97 -17.74 4.49
CA PRO A 351 22.15 -16.90 4.40
C PRO A 351 21.80 -15.43 4.61
N ALA A 352 22.82 -14.57 4.68
CA ALA A 352 22.62 -13.14 4.65
C ALA A 352 21.80 -12.71 3.41
N ALA A 353 20.88 -11.78 3.60
CA ALA A 353 20.10 -11.23 2.51
C ALA A 353 21.03 -10.56 1.49
N ARG A 354 20.77 -10.80 0.20
CA ARG A 354 21.49 -10.13 -0.88
C ARG A 354 21.20 -8.61 -0.81
N PRO A 355 22.23 -7.74 -0.79
CA PRO A 355 22.04 -6.29 -0.80
C PRO A 355 21.25 -5.80 -2.01
N MET A 356 20.38 -4.80 -1.80
CA MET A 356 19.57 -4.15 -2.83
C MET A 356 20.01 -2.70 -3.01
N ASP A 357 21.24 -2.53 -3.51
CA ASP A 357 21.88 -1.22 -3.72
C ASP A 357 21.21 -0.35 -4.80
N LEU A 358 20.26 -0.90 -5.55
CA LEU A 358 19.50 -0.14 -6.54
C LEU A 358 18.70 0.97 -5.85
N ASP A 359 18.77 2.17 -6.41
CA ASP A 359 18.02 3.29 -5.90
C ASP A 359 16.49 3.05 -5.98
N VAL A 360 15.73 3.55 -5.00
CA VAL A 360 14.30 3.24 -4.87
C VAL A 360 13.49 3.63 -6.11
N ARG A 361 13.87 4.74 -6.78
CA ARG A 361 13.19 5.23 -7.99
C ARG A 361 13.40 4.24 -9.12
N SER A 362 14.64 3.80 -9.34
CA SER A 362 14.96 2.79 -10.35
C SER A 362 14.26 1.47 -10.06
N ALA A 363 14.25 1.01 -8.81
CA ALA A 363 13.53 -0.20 -8.42
C ALA A 363 12.02 -0.10 -8.72
N LEU A 364 11.37 1.00 -8.33
CA LEU A 364 9.96 1.26 -8.59
C LEU A 364 9.62 1.36 -10.09
N ARG A 365 10.53 1.91 -10.90
CA ARG A 365 10.36 2.02 -12.36
C ARG A 365 10.57 0.68 -13.08
N ARG A 366 11.47 -0.18 -12.58
CA ARG A 366 11.69 -1.54 -13.11
C ARG A 366 10.61 -2.52 -12.67
N ARG A 367 9.96 -2.26 -11.53
CA ARG A 367 8.90 -3.10 -10.96
C ARG A 367 7.78 -3.35 -11.98
N ARG A 368 7.51 -4.63 -12.21
CA ARG A 368 6.43 -5.12 -13.08
C ARG A 368 5.87 -6.43 -12.52
N SER A 369 4.69 -6.83 -13.01
CA SER A 369 4.13 -8.14 -12.72
C SER A 369 4.53 -9.16 -13.79
N SER A 370 5.16 -10.26 -13.38
CA SER A 370 5.82 -11.32 -14.17
C SER A 370 4.86 -12.35 -14.80
N PHE A 371 3.65 -11.93 -15.19
CA PHE A 371 2.58 -12.81 -15.68
C PHE A 371 3.05 -13.88 -16.69
N GLY A 372 3.05 -15.14 -16.26
CA GLY A 372 3.37 -16.32 -17.08
C GLY A 372 4.82 -16.43 -17.54
N ARG A 373 5.76 -15.69 -16.95
CA ARG A 373 7.15 -15.60 -17.43
C ARG A 373 8.17 -16.45 -16.67
N PHE A 374 7.80 -17.03 -15.54
CA PHE A 374 8.72 -17.80 -14.71
C PHE A 374 9.35 -19.00 -15.43
N ALA A 375 10.61 -19.28 -15.10
CA ALA A 375 11.38 -20.41 -15.61
C ALA A 375 12.11 -21.13 -14.47
N ALA A 376 11.73 -22.38 -14.22
CA ALA A 376 12.35 -23.23 -13.18
C ALA A 376 13.82 -23.57 -13.47
N GLY A 377 14.24 -23.53 -14.75
CA GLY A 377 15.61 -23.88 -15.15
C GLY A 377 16.70 -22.94 -14.61
N SER A 378 16.32 -21.81 -14.01
CA SER A 378 17.22 -20.92 -13.28
C SER A 378 16.67 -20.71 -11.87
N PRO A 379 17.18 -21.42 -10.85
CA PRO A 379 16.65 -21.33 -9.49
C PRO A 379 16.89 -19.94 -8.90
N VAL A 380 16.01 -19.53 -7.99
CA VAL A 380 16.24 -18.36 -7.13
C VAL A 380 17.36 -18.70 -6.15
N THR A 381 18.29 -17.78 -5.88
CA THR A 381 19.33 -18.03 -4.87
C THR A 381 18.78 -17.90 -3.45
N ALA A 382 19.38 -18.59 -2.47
CA ALA A 382 18.96 -18.47 -1.08
C ALA A 382 19.10 -17.03 -0.51
N GLU A 383 20.13 -16.29 -0.93
CA GLU A 383 20.32 -14.87 -0.55
C GLU A 383 19.23 -13.95 -1.13
N GLN A 384 18.77 -14.23 -2.36
CA GLN A 384 17.64 -13.54 -2.98
C GLN A 384 16.32 -13.84 -2.26
N LEU A 385 16.09 -15.10 -1.87
CA LEU A 385 14.94 -15.48 -1.05
C LEU A 385 14.97 -14.74 0.30
N ALA A 386 16.11 -14.74 0.98
CA ALA A 386 16.30 -14.03 2.24
C ALA A 386 15.99 -12.53 2.11
N ALA A 387 16.48 -11.87 1.05
CA ALA A 387 16.18 -10.47 0.78
C ALA A 387 14.68 -10.21 0.51
N CYS A 388 14.00 -11.10 -0.21
CA CYS A 388 12.55 -10.97 -0.45
C CYS A 388 11.73 -11.17 0.84
N LEU A 389 12.13 -12.11 1.70
CA LEU A 389 11.50 -12.33 3.00
C LEU A 389 11.73 -11.16 3.95
N ALA A 390 12.94 -10.61 4.01
CA ALA A 390 13.25 -9.41 4.78
C ALA A 390 12.45 -8.19 4.29
N ALA A 391 12.31 -8.01 2.97
CA ALA A 391 11.46 -6.96 2.41
C ALA A 391 9.97 -7.15 2.76
N ALA A 392 9.47 -8.39 2.72
CA ALA A 392 8.11 -8.72 3.13
C ALA A 392 7.89 -8.41 4.62
N ASP A 393 8.86 -8.77 5.47
CA ASP A 393 8.84 -8.51 6.92
C ASP A 393 8.80 -7.02 7.23
N ALA A 394 9.67 -6.22 6.60
CA ALA A 394 9.65 -4.77 6.68
C ALA A 394 8.33 -4.17 6.19
N GLY A 395 7.76 -4.70 5.10
CA GLY A 395 6.47 -4.29 4.56
C GLY A 395 5.28 -4.59 5.48
N ALA A 396 5.43 -5.52 6.43
CA ALA A 396 4.39 -5.79 7.43
C ALA A 396 4.25 -4.65 8.46
N LEU A 397 5.22 -3.74 8.53
CA LEU A 397 5.26 -2.57 9.42
C LEU A 397 4.83 -1.29 8.68
N LEU A 398 3.53 -1.21 8.36
CA LEU A 398 2.93 -0.10 7.58
C LEU A 398 3.00 1.28 8.26
N GLY A 399 3.30 1.35 9.55
CA GLY A 399 3.41 2.61 10.28
C GLY A 399 2.10 3.20 10.78
N GLY A 400 2.21 4.33 11.45
CA GLY A 400 1.11 5.12 11.97
C GLY A 400 0.19 4.31 12.87
N ASP A 401 -1.07 4.14 12.45
CA ASP A 401 -2.06 3.40 13.23
C ASP A 401 -1.88 1.87 13.19
N SER A 402 -0.93 1.33 12.43
CA SER A 402 -0.71 -0.12 12.31
C SER A 402 0.04 -0.74 13.50
N GLY A 403 0.23 0.00 14.60
CA GLY A 403 0.80 -0.54 15.84
C GLY A 403 2.33 -0.57 15.90
N THR A 404 3.04 0.19 15.07
CA THR A 404 4.52 0.22 15.03
C THR A 404 5.18 1.05 16.15
N GLY A 405 4.42 1.43 17.18
CA GLY A 405 4.88 2.40 18.17
C GLY A 405 4.84 3.83 17.62
N HIS A 406 4.95 4.79 18.54
CA HIS A 406 4.93 6.24 18.31
C HIS A 406 5.79 6.66 17.10
N PRO A 407 5.38 7.66 16.29
CA PRO A 407 6.21 8.18 15.22
C PRO A 407 7.60 8.52 15.77
N PRO A 408 8.71 8.10 15.12
CA PRO A 408 10.07 8.27 15.64
C PRO A 408 10.49 9.74 15.92
N HIS A 409 9.67 10.72 15.52
CA HIS A 409 9.97 12.15 15.57
C HIS A 409 9.05 12.98 16.48
N LEU A 410 8.05 12.37 17.12
CA LEU A 410 7.30 13.07 18.15
C LEU A 410 8.01 12.88 19.49
N PRO A 411 8.28 13.95 20.27
CA PRO A 411 8.77 13.77 21.62
C PRO A 411 7.82 12.83 22.35
N HIS A 412 8.36 11.88 23.11
CA HIS A 412 7.53 11.10 24.01
C HIS A 412 6.85 12.07 24.98
N PRO A 413 5.51 12.16 25.05
CA PRO A 413 4.91 12.63 26.28
C PRO A 413 5.52 11.78 27.41
N ALA A 414 6.17 12.43 28.38
CA ALA A 414 6.77 11.73 29.51
C ALA A 414 5.73 10.76 30.10
N GLY A 415 6.00 9.44 30.00
CA GLY A 415 5.09 8.38 30.44
C GLY A 415 4.27 7.65 29.36
N THR A 416 4.54 7.84 28.05
CA THR A 416 3.79 7.17 26.96
C THR A 416 4.62 6.26 26.06
N ALA A 417 5.86 5.93 26.45
CA ALA A 417 6.61 4.85 25.81
C ALA A 417 5.75 3.62 25.76
N THR A 418 5.44 3.13 24.54
CA THR A 418 4.92 1.77 24.38
C THR A 418 6.00 0.86 24.94
N PRO A 419 5.80 0.26 26.12
CA PRO A 419 6.89 -0.41 26.83
C PRO A 419 7.43 -1.64 26.09
N ASP A 420 6.72 -2.11 25.05
CA ASP A 420 6.94 -3.42 24.45
C ASP A 420 6.86 -3.41 22.91
N GLY A 421 7.46 -2.40 22.26
CA GLY A 421 7.82 -2.44 20.83
C GLY A 421 6.69 -2.41 19.79
N PRO A 422 7.02 -2.47 18.48
CA PRO A 422 6.06 -2.53 17.38
C PRO A 422 5.29 -3.86 17.36
N VAL A 423 4.02 -3.82 16.93
CA VAL A 423 3.16 -5.00 16.75
C VAL A 423 3.18 -5.44 15.30
N GLN A 424 3.68 -6.65 15.04
CA GLN A 424 3.60 -7.27 13.72
C GLN A 424 2.28 -8.05 13.60
N LEU A 425 1.45 -7.70 12.61
CA LEU A 425 0.14 -8.33 12.38
C LEU A 425 0.20 -9.50 11.41
N ALA A 426 1.23 -9.53 10.57
CA ALA A 426 1.37 -10.54 9.53
C ALA A 426 2.46 -11.54 9.88
N LYS A 427 2.23 -12.78 9.50
CA LYS A 427 3.21 -13.85 9.50
C LYS A 427 3.45 -14.31 8.07
N LEU A 428 4.66 -14.79 7.78
CA LEU A 428 5.06 -15.13 6.42
C LEU A 428 5.31 -16.63 6.29
N TYR A 429 4.72 -17.22 5.26
CA TYR A 429 5.00 -18.58 4.83
C TYR A 429 5.59 -18.58 3.43
N ALA A 430 6.38 -19.59 3.11
CA ALA A 430 7.04 -19.75 1.82
C ALA A 430 6.87 -21.19 1.31
N PHE A 431 6.25 -21.34 0.15
CA PHE A 431 6.29 -22.58 -0.62
C PHE A 431 7.49 -22.54 -1.56
N VAL A 432 8.53 -23.28 -1.24
CA VAL A 432 9.78 -23.34 -2.00
C VAL A 432 9.66 -24.44 -3.07
N ASN A 433 9.81 -24.05 -4.34
CA ASN A 433 9.87 -24.96 -5.49
C ASN A 433 11.31 -25.10 -6.00
N HIS A 434 11.90 -23.99 -6.47
CA HIS A 434 13.19 -23.92 -7.17
C HIS A 434 14.08 -22.84 -6.56
N VAL A 435 14.54 -23.07 -5.34
CA VAL A 435 15.52 -22.21 -4.65
C VAL A 435 16.80 -23.02 -4.44
N ALA A 436 17.94 -22.45 -4.80
CA ALA A 436 19.25 -23.09 -4.62
C ALA A 436 19.49 -23.38 -3.14
N ASP A 437 19.93 -24.61 -2.85
CA ASP A 437 20.31 -25.09 -1.51
C ASP A 437 19.20 -25.05 -0.44
N VAL A 438 17.95 -24.79 -0.83
CA VAL A 438 16.76 -24.89 0.04
C VAL A 438 15.86 -26.00 -0.49
N PRO A 439 15.68 -27.12 0.24
CA PRO A 439 14.85 -28.23 -0.23
C PRO A 439 13.41 -27.80 -0.52
N PRO A 440 12.75 -28.35 -1.55
CA PRO A 440 11.34 -28.08 -1.79
C PRO A 440 10.46 -28.43 -0.59
N GLY A 441 9.49 -27.57 -0.30
CA GLY A 441 8.60 -27.71 0.85
C GLY A 441 7.82 -26.44 1.14
N SER A 442 6.90 -26.53 2.10
CA SER A 442 6.28 -25.37 2.73
C SER A 442 7.01 -25.03 4.04
N TYR A 443 7.23 -23.75 4.26
CA TYR A 443 8.00 -23.23 5.38
C TYR A 443 7.30 -22.04 6.02
N GLU A 444 7.44 -21.93 7.33
CA GLU A 444 7.18 -20.72 8.10
C GLU A 444 8.46 -19.91 8.20
N TYR A 445 8.39 -18.59 8.02
CA TYR A 445 9.55 -17.71 8.18
C TYR A 445 9.73 -17.27 9.63
N ASP A 446 10.95 -17.37 10.14
CA ASP A 446 11.36 -16.91 11.46
C ASP A 446 12.42 -15.81 11.31
N PRO A 447 12.03 -14.52 11.35
CA PRO A 447 12.96 -13.40 11.17
C PRO A 447 13.87 -13.15 12.37
N HIS A 448 13.54 -13.69 13.55
CA HIS A 448 14.17 -13.31 14.83
C HIS A 448 14.80 -14.50 15.56
N GLN A 449 15.15 -15.57 14.84
CA GLN A 449 15.90 -16.67 15.43
C GLN A 449 17.28 -16.15 15.93
N PRO A 450 17.80 -16.65 17.07
CA PRO A 450 19.06 -16.15 17.66
C PRO A 450 20.28 -16.15 16.74
N ASP A 451 20.37 -17.12 15.83
CA ASP A 451 21.51 -17.30 14.92
C ASP A 451 21.31 -16.59 13.55
N GLY A 452 20.28 -15.76 13.42
CA GLY A 452 19.87 -15.11 12.17
C GLY A 452 18.58 -15.68 11.58
N PRO A 453 18.02 -15.04 10.54
CA PRO A 453 16.73 -15.42 9.98
C PRO A 453 16.74 -16.85 9.42
N ALA A 454 15.60 -17.54 9.50
CA ALA A 454 15.49 -18.92 9.06
C ALA A 454 14.10 -19.29 8.55
N LEU A 455 14.04 -20.47 7.94
CA LEU A 455 12.82 -21.14 7.55
C LEU A 455 12.57 -22.35 8.47
N ARG A 456 11.33 -22.52 8.91
CA ARG A 456 10.87 -23.63 9.74
C ARG A 456 9.95 -24.52 8.93
N GLN A 457 10.36 -25.76 8.71
CA GLN A 457 9.66 -26.66 7.79
C GLN A 457 8.27 -27.04 8.31
N VAL A 458 7.25 -26.77 7.51
CA VAL A 458 5.85 -27.17 7.75
C VAL A 458 5.59 -28.52 7.11
N THR A 459 5.81 -28.63 5.80
CA THR A 459 5.62 -29.87 5.04
C THR A 459 6.79 -30.07 4.07
N PRO A 460 7.44 -31.25 4.06
CA PRO A 460 8.46 -31.58 3.08
C PRO A 460 7.85 -31.94 1.71
N GLY A 461 8.60 -31.74 0.64
CA GLY A 461 8.24 -32.21 -0.70
C GLY A 461 7.88 -31.07 -1.65
N SER A 462 7.75 -31.38 -2.94
CA SER A 462 7.48 -30.37 -3.97
C SER A 462 6.06 -29.80 -3.83
N PRO A 463 5.89 -28.49 -3.60
CA PRO A 463 4.55 -27.91 -3.46
C PRO A 463 3.90 -27.54 -4.80
N GLY A 464 4.61 -27.71 -5.93
CA GLY A 464 4.17 -27.23 -7.25
C GLY A 464 2.76 -27.69 -7.66
N GLU A 465 2.45 -28.99 -7.52
CA GLU A 465 1.14 -29.53 -7.87
C GLU A 465 0.03 -28.95 -6.98
N PHE A 466 0.27 -28.83 -5.67
CA PHE A 466 -0.66 -28.20 -4.73
C PHE A 466 -0.92 -26.74 -5.13
N LEU A 467 0.15 -25.98 -5.39
CA LEU A 467 0.06 -24.58 -5.75
C LEU A 467 -0.75 -24.39 -7.04
N GLN A 468 -0.44 -25.17 -8.08
CA GLN A 468 -1.07 -25.04 -9.39
C GLN A 468 -2.53 -25.48 -9.38
N ARG A 469 -2.88 -26.57 -8.68
CA ARG A 469 -4.26 -27.06 -8.56
C ARG A 469 -5.16 -26.08 -7.80
N ASN A 470 -4.62 -25.37 -6.82
CA ASN A 470 -5.38 -24.41 -6.01
C ASN A 470 -5.34 -22.98 -6.55
N TYR A 471 -4.91 -22.78 -7.80
CA TYR A 471 -4.88 -21.48 -8.47
C TYR A 471 -5.95 -21.37 -9.56
N PHE A 472 -6.77 -20.30 -9.53
CA PHE A 472 -7.98 -20.21 -10.36
C PHE A 472 -7.78 -19.51 -11.72
N LEU A 473 -6.62 -18.90 -11.95
CA LEU A 473 -6.37 -18.11 -13.16
C LEU A 473 -5.33 -18.79 -14.06
N ALA A 474 -5.41 -18.53 -15.36
CA ALA A 474 -4.51 -19.10 -16.35
C ALA A 474 -3.31 -18.19 -16.69
N ASN A 475 -2.98 -17.22 -15.84
CA ASN A 475 -1.96 -16.20 -16.09
C ASN A 475 -0.62 -16.42 -15.38
N TYR A 476 -0.49 -17.50 -14.61
CA TYR A 476 0.77 -17.97 -14.03
C TYR A 476 0.87 -19.49 -14.08
N ASN A 477 2.10 -19.99 -14.21
CA ASN A 477 2.44 -21.37 -13.93
C ASN A 477 3.20 -21.39 -12.59
N LEU A 478 2.55 -21.85 -11.52
CA LEU A 478 3.11 -21.82 -10.17
C LEU A 478 4.17 -22.90 -9.96
N GLU A 479 4.13 -24.00 -10.70
CA GLU A 479 5.19 -25.02 -10.69
C GLU A 479 6.53 -24.48 -11.22
N GLN A 480 6.50 -23.40 -12.00
CA GLN A 480 7.70 -22.75 -12.54
C GLN A 480 8.22 -21.60 -11.66
N ALA A 481 7.44 -21.13 -10.68
CA ALA A 481 7.90 -20.11 -9.75
C ALA A 481 8.99 -20.70 -8.85
N GLY A 482 10.01 -19.91 -8.48
CA GLY A 482 11.05 -20.36 -7.55
C GLY A 482 10.51 -20.52 -6.14
N VAL A 483 9.70 -19.55 -5.68
CA VAL A 483 9.03 -19.58 -4.38
C VAL A 483 7.67 -18.87 -4.48
N VAL A 484 6.72 -19.28 -3.64
CA VAL A 484 5.45 -18.57 -3.44
C VAL A 484 5.34 -18.14 -1.98
N LEU A 485 5.38 -16.84 -1.72
CA LEU A 485 5.21 -16.26 -0.39
C LEU A 485 3.73 -16.04 -0.08
N VAL A 486 3.33 -16.31 1.16
CA VAL A 486 1.95 -16.24 1.63
C VAL A 486 1.92 -15.48 2.97
N PRO A 487 1.53 -14.19 2.99
CA PRO A 487 1.26 -13.49 4.23
C PRO A 487 -0.07 -13.96 4.82
N THR A 488 -0.04 -14.28 6.11
CA THR A 488 -1.22 -14.61 6.90
C THR A 488 -1.45 -13.52 7.95
N VAL A 489 -2.72 -13.23 8.25
CA VAL A 489 -3.10 -12.27 9.30
C VAL A 489 -4.24 -12.85 10.12
N ARG A 490 -4.21 -12.66 11.44
CA ARG A 490 -5.31 -13.04 12.34
C ARG A 490 -6.48 -12.05 12.24
N THR A 491 -7.18 -12.09 11.10
CA THR A 491 -8.17 -11.08 10.69
C THR A 491 -9.26 -10.90 11.74
N THR A 492 -9.84 -11.98 12.26
CA THR A 492 -10.86 -11.94 13.32
C THR A 492 -10.33 -11.29 14.60
N ALA A 493 -9.09 -11.58 14.99
CA ALA A 493 -8.47 -10.97 16.16
C ALA A 493 -8.26 -9.45 15.94
N VAL A 494 -7.85 -9.02 14.75
CA VAL A 494 -7.74 -7.58 14.44
C VAL A 494 -9.11 -6.89 14.50
N LEU A 495 -10.14 -7.49 13.92
CA LEU A 495 -11.50 -6.94 13.99
C LEU A 495 -12.02 -6.89 15.43
N GLY A 496 -11.71 -7.88 16.26
CA GLY A 496 -12.02 -7.87 17.69
C GLY A 496 -11.28 -6.79 18.47
N ALA A 497 -10.04 -6.49 18.09
CA ALA A 497 -9.18 -5.52 18.77
C ALA A 497 -9.52 -4.07 18.44
N VAL A 498 -9.80 -3.76 17.16
CA VAL A 498 -9.95 -2.37 16.68
C VAL A 498 -11.23 -2.11 15.89
N GLY A 499 -12.17 -3.05 15.93
CA GLY A 499 -13.45 -2.96 15.26
C GLY A 499 -13.39 -3.18 13.75
N GLU A 500 -14.52 -2.97 13.09
CA GLU A 500 -14.78 -3.30 11.68
C GLU A 500 -13.82 -2.57 10.71
N ARG A 501 -13.40 -1.35 11.07
CA ARG A 501 -12.41 -0.57 10.31
C ARG A 501 -11.04 -1.24 10.25
N GLY A 502 -10.74 -2.12 11.20
CA GLY A 502 -9.56 -2.99 11.19
C GLY A 502 -9.43 -3.83 9.92
N TYR A 503 -10.53 -4.10 9.20
CA TYR A 503 -10.47 -4.78 7.91
C TYR A 503 -9.64 -4.02 6.86
N ARG A 504 -9.73 -2.67 6.86
CA ARG A 504 -8.91 -1.82 5.97
C ARG A 504 -7.44 -1.95 6.35
N LEU A 505 -7.12 -1.98 7.64
CA LEU A 505 -5.75 -2.16 8.15
C LEU A 505 -5.16 -3.52 7.75
N VAL A 506 -5.89 -4.61 7.98
CA VAL A 506 -5.45 -5.97 7.59
C VAL A 506 -5.01 -6.02 6.14
N ASN A 507 -5.85 -5.51 5.25
CA ASN A 507 -5.57 -5.54 3.82
C ASN A 507 -4.50 -4.52 3.42
N ALA A 508 -4.45 -3.36 4.06
CA ALA A 508 -3.38 -2.40 3.81
C ALA A 508 -2.00 -2.98 4.18
N VAL A 509 -1.89 -3.72 5.29
CA VAL A 509 -0.65 -4.44 5.66
C VAL A 509 -0.28 -5.47 4.60
N VAL A 510 -1.23 -6.29 4.15
CA VAL A 510 -0.96 -7.29 3.09
C VAL A 510 -0.55 -6.63 1.76
N GLY A 511 -1.18 -5.51 1.40
CA GLY A 511 -0.82 -4.71 0.22
C GLY A 511 0.57 -4.08 0.33
N ALA A 512 0.96 -3.66 1.54
CA ALA A 512 2.29 -3.14 1.84
C ALA A 512 3.37 -4.22 1.67
N ILE A 513 3.16 -5.40 2.25
CA ILE A 513 4.02 -6.58 2.06
C ILE A 513 4.20 -6.87 0.56
N ALA A 514 3.09 -6.92 -0.19
CA ALA A 514 3.12 -7.18 -1.62
C ALA A 514 3.96 -6.15 -2.39
N GLN A 515 3.81 -4.88 -2.07
CA GLN A 515 4.58 -3.81 -2.72
C GLN A 515 6.08 -3.89 -2.39
N ALA A 516 6.43 -4.20 -1.15
CA ALA A 516 7.82 -4.36 -0.73
C ALA A 516 8.48 -5.52 -1.49
N VAL A 517 7.82 -6.69 -1.55
CA VAL A 517 8.30 -7.86 -2.30
C VAL A 517 8.42 -7.58 -3.79
N TYR A 518 7.44 -6.90 -4.39
CA TYR A 518 7.51 -6.50 -5.80
C TYR A 518 8.73 -5.64 -6.10
N THR A 519 9.04 -4.68 -5.21
CA THR A 519 10.11 -3.70 -5.40
C THR A 519 11.47 -4.35 -5.14
N ALA A 520 11.58 -5.19 -4.11
CA ALA A 520 12.75 -6.00 -3.82
C ALA A 520 13.08 -6.96 -4.97
N SER A 521 12.07 -7.67 -5.49
CA SER A 521 12.25 -8.56 -6.65
C SER A 521 12.81 -7.80 -7.86
N ALA A 522 12.31 -6.58 -8.11
CA ALA A 522 12.81 -5.76 -9.20
C ALA A 522 14.25 -5.28 -9.01
N ALA A 523 14.68 -5.01 -7.77
CA ALA A 523 16.07 -4.67 -7.43
C ALA A 523 17.02 -5.87 -7.52
N LEU A 524 16.50 -7.09 -7.30
CA LEU A 524 17.23 -8.35 -7.35
C LEU A 524 17.22 -9.03 -8.74
N ASP A 525 16.70 -8.33 -9.76
CA ASP A 525 16.49 -8.83 -11.13
C ASP A 525 15.62 -10.12 -11.20
N LEU A 526 14.66 -10.25 -10.28
CA LEU A 526 13.66 -11.32 -10.24
C LEU A 526 12.33 -10.85 -10.82
N GLY A 527 11.59 -11.80 -11.39
CA GLY A 527 10.16 -11.63 -11.64
C GLY A 527 9.38 -11.77 -10.33
N CYS A 528 8.32 -10.96 -10.18
CA CYS A 528 7.34 -11.13 -9.11
C CYS A 528 5.93 -11.06 -9.69
N GLY A 529 5.03 -11.88 -9.18
CA GLY A 529 3.63 -11.93 -9.56
C GLY A 529 2.76 -12.15 -8.34
N VAL A 530 1.71 -11.35 -8.20
CA VAL A 530 0.83 -11.42 -7.04
C VAL A 530 -0.58 -11.76 -7.49
N ALA A 531 -1.24 -12.65 -6.75
CA ALA A 531 -2.58 -13.06 -7.05
C ALA A 531 -3.45 -13.24 -5.80
N LEU A 532 -4.74 -12.98 -6.00
CA LEU A 532 -5.79 -13.15 -5.00
C LEU A 532 -6.71 -14.33 -5.34
N GLY A 533 -6.62 -14.88 -6.55
CA GLY A 533 -7.48 -15.96 -7.05
C GLY A 533 -6.89 -17.35 -6.76
N PHE A 534 -6.91 -17.75 -5.50
CA PHE A 534 -6.47 -19.07 -5.05
C PHE A 534 -7.43 -19.62 -3.98
N ASP A 535 -7.39 -20.92 -3.71
CA ASP A 535 -8.23 -21.54 -2.66
C ASP A 535 -7.62 -21.30 -1.27
N ASN A 536 -8.08 -20.25 -0.59
CA ASN A 536 -7.59 -19.90 0.73
C ASN A 536 -7.79 -21.04 1.76
N VAL A 537 -8.86 -21.83 1.64
CA VAL A 537 -9.17 -22.92 2.59
C VAL A 537 -8.15 -24.05 2.43
N SER A 538 -7.79 -24.41 1.20
CA SER A 538 -6.73 -25.40 0.95
C SER A 538 -5.38 -24.95 1.52
N TYR A 539 -5.07 -23.65 1.47
CA TYR A 539 -3.84 -23.11 2.05
C TYR A 539 -3.86 -23.14 3.59
N VAL A 540 -5.02 -22.89 4.22
CA VAL A 540 -5.19 -23.08 5.68
C VAL A 540 -4.92 -24.52 6.08
N GLU A 541 -5.34 -25.48 5.27
CA GLU A 541 -5.12 -26.91 5.52
C GLU A 541 -3.66 -27.30 5.34
N GLU A 542 -3.07 -26.95 4.20
CA GLU A 542 -1.68 -27.28 3.83
C GLU A 542 -0.66 -26.68 4.80
N LEU A 543 -0.91 -25.46 5.29
CA LEU A 543 -0.03 -24.78 6.24
C LEU A 543 -0.32 -25.13 7.71
N GLY A 544 -1.32 -25.98 7.98
CA GLY A 544 -1.69 -26.38 9.34
C GLY A 544 -2.27 -25.25 10.19
N LEU A 545 -2.99 -24.30 9.58
CA LEU A 545 -3.45 -23.06 10.24
C LEU A 545 -4.82 -23.20 10.91
N ARG A 546 -5.45 -24.37 10.87
CA ARG A 546 -6.77 -24.59 11.49
C ARG A 546 -6.72 -24.26 12.99
N GLY A 547 -7.62 -23.39 13.45
CA GLY A 547 -7.73 -22.97 14.85
C GLY A 547 -6.78 -21.85 15.28
N THR A 548 -5.90 -21.35 14.40
CA THR A 548 -4.96 -20.25 14.71
C THR A 548 -5.54 -18.85 14.43
N GLU A 549 -6.70 -18.79 13.75
CA GLU A 549 -7.29 -17.59 13.15
C GLU A 549 -6.45 -16.94 12.03
N GLU A 550 -5.29 -17.51 11.68
CA GLU A 550 -4.45 -17.02 10.60
C GLU A 550 -5.11 -17.25 9.24
N ALA A 551 -5.37 -16.16 8.53
CA ALA A 551 -5.98 -16.17 7.20
C ALA A 551 -4.91 -15.88 6.13
N PRO A 552 -4.59 -16.81 5.20
CA PRO A 552 -3.81 -16.49 4.01
C PRO A 552 -4.63 -15.59 3.08
N LEU A 553 -4.19 -14.35 2.85
CA LEU A 553 -4.98 -13.36 2.12
C LEU A 553 -4.47 -13.10 0.70
N LEU A 554 -3.23 -13.50 0.39
CA LEU A 554 -2.54 -13.20 -0.86
C LEU A 554 -1.49 -14.28 -1.14
N ILE A 555 -1.20 -14.55 -2.41
CA ILE A 555 -0.01 -15.31 -2.80
C ILE A 555 0.90 -14.46 -3.69
N MET A 556 2.21 -14.59 -3.51
CA MET A 556 3.24 -13.82 -4.20
C MET A 556 4.29 -14.77 -4.78
N MET A 557 4.21 -15.00 -6.08
CA MET A 557 5.15 -15.83 -6.83
C MET A 557 6.41 -15.02 -7.17
N ILE A 558 7.57 -15.60 -6.90
CA ILE A 558 8.88 -15.01 -7.19
C ILE A 558 9.71 -16.02 -7.96
N GLY A 559 10.44 -15.58 -8.99
CA GLY A 559 11.27 -16.47 -9.78
C GLY A 559 12.02 -15.74 -10.89
N ASN A 560 13.03 -16.41 -11.45
CA ASN A 560 13.68 -15.91 -12.66
C ASN A 560 12.70 -15.97 -13.84
N GLU A 561 12.71 -14.93 -14.67
CA GLU A 561 11.93 -14.88 -15.91
C GLU A 561 12.72 -15.53 -17.06
N ARG A 562 11.98 -16.09 -18.03
CA ARG A 562 12.58 -16.56 -19.30
C ARG A 562 13.33 -15.42 -19.99
N PRO A 563 14.56 -15.65 -20.49
CA PRO A 563 15.31 -14.63 -21.19
C PRO A 563 14.62 -14.25 -22.52
N ARG A 564 14.79 -13.00 -22.96
CA ARG A 564 14.28 -12.46 -24.23
C ARG A 564 12.76 -12.61 -24.40
N PRO A 565 11.94 -11.98 -23.53
CA PRO A 565 10.50 -11.93 -23.74
C PRO A 565 10.17 -11.30 -25.11
N ALA A 566 9.13 -11.80 -25.77
CA ALA A 566 8.58 -11.15 -26.94
C ALA A 566 7.98 -9.79 -26.52
N ASP A 567 8.68 -8.70 -26.82
CA ASP A 567 8.23 -7.34 -26.54
C ASP A 567 8.05 -6.56 -27.85
N PHE A 568 7.05 -5.67 -27.88
CA PHE A 568 6.88 -4.72 -28.98
C PHE A 568 8.01 -3.67 -28.94
N ARG A 569 8.84 -3.60 -29.99
CA ARG A 569 9.74 -2.47 -30.21
C ARG A 569 8.91 -1.30 -30.75
N PHE A 570 8.78 -0.24 -29.98
CA PHE A 570 7.98 0.95 -30.32
C PHE A 570 8.84 2.20 -30.54
N GLU A 571 10.17 2.05 -30.50
CA GLU A 571 11.11 3.07 -30.93
C GLU A 571 10.80 3.40 -32.40
N ILE A 572 10.30 4.60 -32.65
CA ILE A 572 10.27 5.19 -33.99
C ILE A 572 11.65 5.81 -34.18
N VAL A 573 12.40 5.30 -35.16
CA VAL A 573 13.72 5.83 -35.57
C VAL A 573 13.58 7.26 -36.08
#